data_AF-A0A4Q6APH5-F1
#
_entry.id   AF-A0A4Q6APH5-F1
#
_cell.length_a   1.000
_cell.length_b   1.000
_cell.length_c   1.000
_cell.angle_alpha   90.00
_cell.angle_beta   90.00
_cell.angle_gamma   90.00
#
_symmetry.space_group_name_H-M   'P 1'
#
loop_
_entity.id
_entity.type
_entity.pdbx_description
1 polymer ?
#
loop_
_entity_poly.entity_id
_entity_poly.type
_entity_poly.pdbx_seq_one_letter_code
_entity_poly.pdbx_strand_id
1 'polypeptide(L)' 'MQTTNSKRIRTGIFTLIGILLFVAGIFLIGSKKNMFSDTYTIYGTFRNVGGLSVGNNIRFAGITVGTVEDISIVSDT' A
#
# COMPACT_ATOMS: atom_id res chain seq x y z
N MET A 1 26.23 -41.65 -13.50
CA MET A 1 25.98 -40.42 -12.71
C MET A 1 24.76 -39.72 -13.29
N GLN A 2 23.59 -39.86 -12.66
CA GLN A 2 22.30 -39.46 -13.23
C GLN A 2 22.03 -37.96 -12.96
N THR A 3 22.37 -37.12 -13.93
CA THR A 3 21.84 -35.79 -14.28
C THR A 3 21.21 -34.91 -13.16
N THR A 4 22.07 -34.20 -12.42
CA THR A 4 21.74 -33.10 -11.46
C THR A 4 20.91 -31.94 -12.04
N ASN A 5 20.78 -31.81 -13.37
CA ASN A 5 20.12 -30.68 -14.02
C ASN A 5 18.61 -30.57 -13.72
N SER A 6 17.90 -31.69 -13.54
CA SER A 6 16.45 -31.66 -13.32
C SER A 6 16.07 -31.01 -11.98
N LYS A 7 16.89 -31.22 -10.94
CA LYS A 7 16.64 -30.67 -9.60
C LYS A 7 16.88 -29.16 -9.57
N ARG A 8 17.89 -28.66 -10.28
CA ARG A 8 18.18 -27.22 -10.43
C ARG A 8 17.04 -26.48 -11.15
N ILE A 9 16.51 -27.05 -12.23
CA ILE A 9 15.37 -26.49 -12.97
C ILE A 9 14.10 -26.42 -12.10
N ARG A 10 13.82 -27.48 -11.34
CA ARG A 10 12.66 -27.51 -10.45
C ARG A 10 12.74 -26.45 -9.35
N THR A 11 13.91 -26.23 -8.77
CA THR A 11 14.12 -25.16 -7.78
C THR A 11 13.96 -23.78 -8.42
N GLY A 12 14.53 -23.56 -9.62
CA GLY A 12 14.37 -22.29 -10.34
C GLY A 12 12.91 -21.93 -10.61
N ILE A 13 12.11 -22.88 -11.07
CA ILE A 13 10.67 -22.68 -11.30
C ILE A 13 9.93 -22.35 -9.98
N PHE A 14 10.23 -23.07 -8.90
CA PHE A 14 9.62 -22.81 -7.59
C PHE A 14 9.93 -21.38 -7.10
N THR A 15 11.20 -20.96 -7.19
CA THR A 15 11.62 -19.61 -6.81
C THR A 15 10.96 -18.56 -7.69
N LEU A 16 10.86 -18.79 -9.00
CA LEU A 16 10.24 -17.85 -9.93
C LEU A 16 8.75 -17.65 -9.62
N ILE A 17 8.03 -18.73 -9.35
CA ILE A 17 6.62 -18.68 -8.91
C ILE A 17 6.49 -17.91 -7.59
N GLY A 18 7.38 -18.16 -6.63
CA GLY A 18 7.39 -17.45 -5.34
C GLY A 18 7.58 -15.94 -5.52
N ILE A 19 8.52 -15.52 -6.37
CA ILE A 19 8.74 -14.10 -6.69
C ILE A 19 7.51 -13.51 -7.38
N LEU A 20 6.91 -14.22 -8.33
CA LEU A 20 5.75 -13.74 -9.07
C LEU A 20 4.55 -13.52 -8.13
N LEU A 21 4.31 -14.45 -7.20
CA LEU A 21 3.29 -14.30 -6.16
C LEU A 21 3.61 -13.16 -5.19
N PHE A 22 4.87 -12.98 -4.83
CA PHE A 22 5.29 -11.88 -3.95
C PHE A 22 5.06 -10.51 -4.59
N VAL A 23 5.44 -10.34 -5.85
CA VAL A 23 5.20 -9.11 -6.62
C VAL A 23 3.70 -8.86 -6.77
N ALA A 24 2.91 -9.89 -7.10
CA ALA A 24 1.46 -9.78 -7.18
C ALA A 24 0.84 -9.32 -5.85
N GLY A 25 1.33 -9.84 -4.72
CA GLY A 25 0.91 -9.42 -3.37
C GLY A 25 1.18 -7.94 -3.10
N ILE A 26 2.37 -7.45 -3.43
CA ILE A 26 2.73 -6.02 -3.28
C ILE A 26 1.80 -5.14 -4.12
N PHE A 27 1.57 -5.50 -5.39
CA PHE A 27 0.68 -4.75 -6.27
C PHE A 27 -0.75 -4.69 -5.72
N LEU A 28 -1.29 -5.81 -5.24
CA LEU A 28 -2.63 -5.84 -4.64
C LEU A 28 -2.73 -4.93 -3.40
N ILE A 29 -1.69 -4.88 -2.56
CA ILE A 29 -1.66 -4.01 -1.37
C ILE A 29 -1.53 -2.54 -1.77
N GLY A 30 -0.62 -2.20 -2.68
CA GLY A 30 -0.41 -0.83 -3.14
C GLY A 30 -1.66 -0.25 -3.83
N SER A 31 -2.36 -1.05 -4.64
CA SER A 31 -3.62 -0.65 -5.28
C SER A 31 -4.71 -0.38 -4.26
N LYS A 32 -4.82 -1.19 -3.18
CA LYS A 32 -5.79 -0.95 -2.11
C LYS A 32 -5.56 0.35 -1.34
N LYS A 33 -4.32 0.81 -1.26
CA LYS A 33 -3.96 2.09 -0.64
C LYS A 33 -4.05 3.29 -1.61
N ASN A 34 -4.62 3.12 -2.80
CA ASN A 34 -4.63 4.13 -3.86
C ASN A 34 -3.22 4.68 -4.20
N MET A 35 -2.15 3.93 -3.92
CA MET A 35 -0.77 4.39 -4.13
C MET A 35 -0.38 4.50 -5.62
N PHE A 36 -1.23 3.98 -6.51
CA PHE A 36 -1.03 3.97 -7.96
C PHE A 36 -2.07 4.82 -8.72
N SER A 37 -2.95 5.52 -8.02
CA SER A 37 -3.89 6.47 -8.63
C SER A 37 -3.28 7.87 -8.63
N ASP A 38 -3.57 8.67 -9.66
CA ASP A 38 -3.23 10.10 -9.67
C ASP A 38 -4.07 10.82 -8.61
N THR A 39 -3.49 11.02 -7.42
CA THR A 39 -4.10 11.78 -6.33
C THR A 39 -3.32 13.07 -6.09
N TYR A 40 -3.94 14.00 -5.37
CA TYR A 40 -3.28 15.20 -4.89
C TYR A 40 -3.51 15.33 -3.38
N THR A 41 -2.47 15.73 -2.66
CA THR A 41 -2.54 15.91 -1.20
C THR A 41 -3.17 17.26 -0.89
N ILE A 42 -4.15 17.27 0.00
CA ILE A 42 -4.81 18.48 0.51
C ILE A 42 -4.45 18.63 1.98
N TYR A 43 -4.07 19.83 2.39
CA TYR A 43 -3.78 20.17 3.79
C TYR A 43 -4.98 20.87 4.43
N GLY A 44 -5.28 20.52 5.68
CA GLY A 44 -6.30 21.17 6.48
C GLY A 44 -5.87 21.24 7.95
N THR A 45 -5.99 22.41 8.56
CA THR A 45 -5.66 22.60 9.98
C THR A 45 -6.93 22.57 10.81
N PHE A 46 -6.93 21.76 11.86
CA PHE A 46 -8.06 21.60 12.76
C PHE A 46 -7.61 21.80 14.20
N ARG A 47 -8.46 22.41 15.03
CA ARG A 47 -8.19 22.55 16.48
C ARG A 47 -8.24 21.23 17.24
N ASN A 48 -9.03 20.28 16.75
CA ASN A 48 -9.20 18.96 17.34
C ASN A 48 -9.57 17.97 16.23
N VAL A 49 -8.86 16.83 16.18
CA VAL A 49 -9.06 15.75 15.21
C VAL A 49 -9.51 14.45 15.88
N GLY A 50 -10.04 14.50 17.11
CA GLY A 50 -10.29 13.37 17.99
C GLY A 50 -10.79 12.09 17.30
N GLY A 51 -10.04 11.00 17.47
CA GLY A 51 -10.34 9.69 16.88
C GLY A 51 -9.94 9.53 15.40
N LEU A 52 -9.39 10.58 14.77
CA LEU A 52 -8.82 10.48 13.44
C LEU A 52 -7.45 9.78 13.51
N SER A 53 -7.28 8.78 12.65
CA SER A 53 -6.05 8.01 12.48
C SER A 53 -5.64 8.02 11.02
N VAL A 54 -4.34 7.91 10.77
CA VAL A 54 -3.79 7.64 9.44
C VAL A 54 -4.46 6.39 8.88
N GLY A 55 -4.90 6.46 7.62
CA GLY A 55 -5.67 5.38 6.99
C GLY A 55 -7.19 5.51 7.10
N ASN A 56 -7.72 6.48 7.86
CA ASN A 56 -9.16 6.72 7.88
C ASN A 56 -9.68 7.24 6.53
N ASN A 57 -10.90 6.84 6.15
CA ASN A 57 -11.53 7.26 4.91
C ASN A 57 -11.97 8.74 4.97
N ILE A 58 -11.58 9.51 3.97
CA ILE A 58 -12.11 10.87 3.73
C ILE A 58 -13.35 10.75 2.85
N ARG A 59 -14.46 11.35 3.30
CA ARG A 59 -15.75 11.28 2.61
C ARG A 59 -16.23 12.66 2.19
N PHE A 60 -16.65 12.77 0.93
CA PHE A 60 -17.34 13.94 0.39
C PHE A 60 -18.78 13.55 0.08
N ALA A 61 -19.75 14.26 0.66
CA ALA A 61 -21.18 13.98 0.49
C ALA A 61 -21.58 12.51 0.75
N GLY A 62 -20.90 11.83 1.67
CA GLY A 62 -21.15 10.41 2.00
C GLY A 62 -20.41 9.39 1.13
N ILE A 63 -19.69 9.81 0.09
CA ILE A 63 -18.87 8.93 -0.75
C ILE A 63 -17.41 9.01 -0.31
N THR A 64 -16.73 7.87 -0.19
CA THR A 64 -15.29 7.84 0.09
C THR A 64 -14.52 8.35 -1.12
N VAL A 65 -13.76 9.43 -0.94
CA VAL A 65 -12.98 10.09 -1.99
C VAL A 65 -11.48 10.02 -1.75
N GLY A 66 -11.04 9.58 -0.57
CA GLY A 66 -9.63 9.45 -0.25
C GLY A 66 -9.38 8.86 1.13
N THR A 67 -8.16 9.03 1.60
CA THR A 67 -7.68 8.47 2.87
C THR A 67 -6.76 9.48 3.56
N VAL A 68 -6.79 9.52 4.90
CA VAL A 68 -5.86 10.33 5.69
C VAL A 68 -4.45 9.79 5.49
N GLU A 69 -3.58 10.59 4.89
CA GLU A 69 -2.19 10.25 4.61
C GLU A 69 -1.28 10.45 5.84
N ASP A 70 -1.37 11.63 6.47
CA ASP A 70 -0.54 12.00 7.63
C ASP A 70 -1.29 12.95 8.59
N ILE A 71 -0.86 12.99 9.86
CA ILE A 71 -1.37 13.92 10.87
C ILE A 71 -0.18 14.55 11.61
N SER A 72 0.07 15.84 11.37
CA SER A 72 1.09 16.62 12.09
C SER A 72 0.47 17.54 13.14
N ILE A 73 1.05 17.60 14.35
CA ILE A 73 0.71 18.60 15.35
C ILE A 73 1.55 19.84 15.08
N VAL A 74 0.90 20.96 14.75
CA VAL A 74 1.54 22.26 14.57
C VAL A 74 1.42 23.04 15.88
N SER A 75 2.55 23.39 16.49
CA SER A 75 2.61 24.27 17.65
C SER A 75 2.97 25.68 17.18
N ASP A 76 2.17 26.69 17.54
CA ASP A 76 2.59 28.09 17.44
C ASP A 76 3.54 28.40 18.61
N THR A 77 4.72 28.95 18.31
CA THR A 77 5.69 29.44 19.30
C THR A 77 5.23 30.74 19.95
#